data_AF-A0A4Y4AVZ2-F1
#
_entry.id   AF-A0A4Y4AVZ2-F1
#
_cell.length_a   1.000
_cell.length_b   1.000
_cell.length_c   1.000
_cell.angle_alpha   90.00
_cell.angle_beta   90.00
_cell.angle_gamma   90.00
#
_symmetry.space_group_name_H-M   'P 1'
#
loop_
_entity.id
_entity.type
_entity.pdbx_description
1 polymer ?
#
loop_
_entity_poly.entity_id
_entity_poly.type
_entity_poly.pdbx_seq_one_letter_code
_entity_poly.pdbx_strand_id
1 'polypeptide(L)'
;MENILKKYESVTPSDVKVWFNAGKTADFPADGGGCVKYKDKQIAVINFERRNEWYACQNLCPHKMEMVLSRGMIGSADELPKIACPIHKKTFSLKDGSNLSGDDLKIATYPVKIVEDEVLIGFMD
;
A
#
# COMPACT_ATOMS: atom_id res chain seq x y z
N MET A 1 -13.29 8.55 -15.15
CA MET A 1 -12.69 8.64 -13.80
C MET A 1 -12.70 7.29 -13.07
N GLU A 2 -13.80 6.53 -13.10
CA GLU A 2 -13.86 5.15 -12.55
C GLU A 2 -12.82 4.16 -13.14
N ASN A 3 -12.39 4.41 -14.38
CA ASN A 3 -11.58 3.46 -15.15
C ASN A 3 -10.17 3.21 -14.56
N ILE A 4 -9.63 4.14 -13.75
CA ILE A 4 -8.30 3.95 -13.15
C ILE A 4 -8.36 3.19 -11.81
N LEU A 5 -9.44 3.32 -11.03
CA LEU A 5 -9.61 2.54 -9.79
C LEU A 5 -9.83 1.06 -10.08
N LYS A 6 -10.55 0.74 -11.16
CA LYS A 6 -10.78 -0.65 -11.61
C LYS A 6 -9.50 -1.42 -11.94
N LYS A 7 -8.34 -0.75 -12.02
CA LYS A 7 -7.03 -1.41 -12.21
C LYS A 7 -6.46 -1.98 -10.92
N TYR A 8 -6.93 -1.50 -9.77
CA TYR A 8 -6.41 -1.83 -8.46
C TYR A 8 -7.40 -2.75 -7.76
N GLU A 9 -7.01 -4.01 -7.62
CA GLU A 9 -7.75 -5.03 -6.88
C GLU A 9 -6.84 -5.57 -5.79
N SER A 10 -7.40 -5.76 -4.60
CA SER A 10 -6.66 -6.36 -3.49
C SER A 10 -6.32 -7.80 -3.79
N VAL A 11 -5.14 -8.23 -3.38
CA VAL A 11 -4.67 -9.60 -3.52
C VAL A 11 -4.54 -10.21 -2.13
N THR A 12 -5.08 -11.42 -1.94
CA THR A 12 -4.85 -12.18 -0.72
C THR A 12 -3.59 -13.06 -0.89
N PRO A 13 -2.89 -13.45 0.19
CA PRO A 13 -1.72 -14.31 0.08
C PRO A 13 -1.95 -15.62 -0.68
N SER A 14 -3.17 -16.19 -0.62
CA SER A 14 -3.54 -17.42 -1.34
C SER A 14 -3.75 -17.21 -2.85
N ASP A 15 -4.03 -15.97 -3.28
CA ASP A 15 -4.28 -15.65 -4.68
C ASP A 15 -3.03 -15.17 -5.42
N VAL A 16 -1.89 -15.04 -4.73
CA VAL A 16 -0.63 -14.58 -5.33
C VAL A 16 -0.13 -15.59 -6.36
N LYS A 17 0.05 -15.13 -7.60
CA LYS A 17 0.65 -15.90 -8.69
C LYS A 17 2.06 -15.43 -9.04
N VAL A 18 2.34 -14.15 -8.82
CA VAL A 18 3.61 -13.52 -9.14
C VAL A 18 4.15 -12.81 -7.90
N TRP A 19 5.41 -13.10 -7.57
CA TRP A 19 6.18 -12.32 -6.60
C TRP A 19 7.10 -11.38 -7.37
N PHE A 20 6.81 -10.09 -7.29
CA PHE A 20 7.60 -9.04 -7.93
C PHE A 20 8.61 -8.48 -6.93
N ASN A 21 9.87 -8.39 -7.35
CA ASN A 21 10.90 -7.73 -6.57
C ASN A 21 10.77 -6.20 -6.69
N ALA A 22 10.45 -5.56 -5.56
CA ALA A 22 10.23 -4.13 -5.46
C ALA A 22 11.49 -3.31 -5.12
N GLY A 23 12.59 -3.98 -4.78
CA GLY A 23 13.83 -3.38 -4.31
C GLY A 23 14.27 -3.98 -2.97
N LYS A 24 15.34 -3.42 -2.41
CA LYS A 24 15.89 -3.84 -1.13
C LYS A 24 15.18 -3.15 0.03
N THR A 25 15.22 -3.75 1.20
CA THR A 25 14.69 -3.16 2.44
C THR A 25 15.27 -1.76 2.69
N ALA A 26 16.55 -1.56 2.39
CA ALA A 26 17.24 -0.27 2.54
C ALA A 26 16.78 0.82 1.55
N ASP A 27 16.07 0.46 0.48
CA ASP A 27 15.51 1.43 -0.48
C ASP A 27 14.25 2.12 0.07
N PHE A 28 13.66 1.59 1.15
CA PHE A 28 12.46 2.12 1.77
C PHE A 28 12.78 2.77 3.12
N PRO A 29 12.32 4.01 3.36
CA PRO A 29 12.59 4.70 4.61
C PRO A 29 11.92 3.98 5.78
N ALA A 30 12.63 3.89 6.91
CA ALA A 30 12.06 3.48 8.18
C ALA A 30 10.83 4.35 8.53
N ASP A 31 9.76 3.69 8.99
CA ASP A 31 8.46 4.30 9.30
C ASP A 31 7.90 5.19 8.18
N GLY A 32 8.11 4.78 6.93
CA GLY A 32 7.73 5.56 5.76
C GLY A 32 7.35 4.71 4.56
N GLY A 33 7.14 5.38 3.43
CA GLY A 33 6.72 4.75 2.19
C GLY A 33 7.61 5.09 1.00
N GLY A 34 7.71 4.14 0.08
CA GLY A 34 8.30 4.29 -1.26
C GLY A 34 7.26 4.00 -2.34
N CYS A 35 7.45 4.58 -3.53
CA CYS A 35 6.60 4.31 -4.68
C CYS A 35 7.31 3.38 -5.67
N VAL A 36 6.66 2.28 -6.01
CA VAL A 36 7.17 1.28 -6.94
C VAL A 36 6.22 1.18 -8.13
N LYS A 37 6.77 1.02 -9.33
CA LYS A 37 5.99 0.82 -10.55
C LYS A 37 5.90 -0.67 -10.84
N TYR A 38 4.67 -1.17 -10.99
CA TYR A 38 4.39 -2.53 -11.43
C TYR A 38 3.51 -2.50 -12.68
N LYS A 39 4.05 -2.90 -13.84
CA LYS A 39 3.40 -2.71 -15.14
C LYS A 39 2.92 -1.25 -15.31
N ASP A 40 1.61 -1.02 -15.41
CA ASP A 40 0.98 0.30 -15.51
C ASP A 40 0.42 0.82 -14.16
N LYS A 41 0.70 0.14 -13.05
CA LYS A 41 0.25 0.48 -11.69
C LYS A 41 1.37 1.13 -10.89
N GLN A 42 1.00 2.05 -10.01
CA GLN A 42 1.89 2.58 -8.97
C GLN A 42 1.46 2.02 -7.62
N ILE A 43 2.42 1.48 -6.88
CA ILE A 43 2.21 0.78 -5.62
C ILE A 43 2.98 1.55 -4.54
N ALA A 44 2.30 1.89 -3.47
CA ALA A 44 2.91 2.39 -2.26
C ALA A 44 3.37 1.20 -1.43
N VAL A 45 4.66 1.13 -1.13
CA VAL A 45 5.27 0.11 -0.26
C VAL A 45 5.67 0.79 1.02
N ILE A 46 5.25 0.24 2.15
CA ILE A 46 5.38 0.85 3.46
C ILE A 46 6.24 -0.05 4.35
N ASN A 47 7.32 0.53 4.89
CA ASN A 47 8.12 -0.09 5.95
C ASN A 47 7.64 0.48 7.29
N PHE A 48 6.86 -0.30 8.03
CA PHE A 48 6.41 0.08 9.38
C PHE A 48 7.35 -0.51 10.42
N GLU A 49 8.58 0.00 10.43
CA GLU A 49 9.70 -0.52 11.23
C GLU A 49 9.36 -0.65 12.72
N ARG A 50 8.65 0.33 13.30
CA ARG A 50 8.23 0.27 14.72
C ARG A 50 7.33 -0.90 15.08
N ARG A 51 6.68 -1.52 14.09
CA ARG A 51 5.85 -2.72 14.26
C ARG A 51 6.52 -3.97 13.68
N ASN A 52 7.68 -3.83 13.05
CA ASN A 52 8.34 -4.88 12.29
C ASN A 52 7.42 -5.49 11.21
N GLU A 53 6.65 -4.63 10.53
CA GLU A 53 5.64 -5.02 9.55
C GLU A 53 5.85 -4.27 8.22
N TRP A 54 5.54 -4.95 7.11
CA TRP A 54 5.59 -4.37 5.76
C TRP A 54 4.22 -4.45 5.09
N TYR A 55 3.88 -3.40 4.34
CA TYR A 55 2.60 -3.31 3.65
C TYR A 55 2.77 -2.81 2.22
N ALA A 56 1.83 -3.16 1.36
CA ALA A 56 1.72 -2.58 0.03
C ALA A 56 0.26 -2.27 -0.31
N CYS A 57 0.03 -1.14 -0.95
CA CYS A 57 -1.28 -0.72 -1.44
C CYS A 57 -1.16 0.08 -2.74
N GLN A 58 -2.27 0.37 -3.41
CA GLN A 58 -2.24 1.31 -4.53
C GLN A 58 -1.65 2.67 -4.08
N ASN A 59 -0.84 3.31 -4.92
CA ASN A 59 -0.35 4.67 -4.63
C ASN A 59 -1.45 5.73 -4.82
N LEU A 60 -2.49 5.39 -5.57
CA LEU A 60 -3.60 6.26 -5.91
C LEU A 60 -4.54 6.47 -4.72
N CYS A 61 -4.67 7.70 -4.23
CA CYS A 61 -5.70 8.07 -3.27
C CYS A 61 -7.06 8.17 -3.98
N PRO A 62 -8.07 7.38 -3.59
CA PRO A 62 -9.37 7.34 -4.29
C PRO A 62 -10.21 8.61 -4.08
N HIS A 63 -9.86 9.47 -3.12
CA HIS A 63 -10.63 10.68 -2.82
C HIS A 63 -10.58 11.72 -3.96
N LYS A 64 -9.39 11.99 -4.50
CA LYS A 64 -9.17 12.95 -5.60
C LYS A 64 -8.34 12.40 -6.75
N MET A 65 -8.09 11.09 -6.75
CA MET A 65 -7.41 10.37 -7.83
C MET A 65 -5.95 10.81 -8.02
N GLU A 66 -5.25 11.02 -6.91
CA GLU A 66 -3.85 11.48 -6.89
C GLU A 66 -2.88 10.39 -6.45
N MET A 67 -1.74 10.27 -7.12
CA MET A 67 -0.69 9.26 -6.84
C MET A 67 0.20 9.68 -5.66
N VAL A 68 -0.34 9.65 -4.45
CA VAL A 68 0.29 10.29 -3.26
C VAL A 68 0.36 9.41 -2.02
N LEU A 69 -0.21 8.20 -2.01
CA LEU A 69 -0.30 7.41 -0.78
C LEU A 69 1.07 6.94 -0.26
N SER A 70 2.05 6.67 -1.12
CA SER A 70 3.44 6.37 -0.71
C SER A 70 4.10 7.47 0.14
N ARG A 71 3.57 8.69 0.09
CA ARG A 71 4.04 9.84 0.88
C ARG A 71 3.14 10.12 2.10
N GLY A 72 2.22 9.21 2.39
CA GLY A 72 1.28 9.33 3.49
C GLY A 72 1.93 9.15 4.84
N MET A 73 1.32 9.74 5.86
CA MET A 73 1.73 9.53 7.25
C MET A 73 1.18 8.20 7.73
N ILE A 74 2.04 7.32 8.23
CA ILE A 74 1.63 6.02 8.77
C ILE A 74 1.42 6.12 10.28
N GLY A 75 0.65 5.18 10.82
CA GLY A 75 0.39 5.06 12.25
C GLY A 75 -0.64 3.97 12.51
N SER A 76 -1.31 4.05 13.65
CA SER A 76 -2.38 3.11 13.99
C SER A 76 -3.67 3.83 14.37
N ALA A 77 -4.81 3.21 14.12
CA ALA A 77 -6.06 3.46 14.81
C ALA A 77 -6.27 2.28 15.76
N ASP A 78 -6.07 2.50 17.06
CA ASP A 78 -5.85 1.42 18.02
C ASP A 78 -4.74 0.48 17.54
N GLU A 79 -5.05 -0.80 17.30
CA GLU A 79 -4.09 -1.79 16.78
C GLU A 79 -4.07 -1.89 15.25
N LEU A 80 -4.96 -1.18 14.54
CA LEU A 80 -5.08 -1.28 13.09
C LEU A 80 -4.05 -0.35 12.41
N PRO A 81 -3.06 -0.90 11.68
CA PRO A 81 -2.09 -0.10 10.93
C PRO A 81 -2.79 0.67 9.82
N LYS A 82 -2.46 1.94 9.66
CA LYS A 82 -3.10 2.85 8.70
C LYS A 82 -2.11 3.77 8.01
N ILE A 83 -2.56 4.32 6.89
CA ILE A 83 -1.90 5.38 6.16
C ILE A 83 -2.87 6.55 5.91
N ALA A 84 -2.42 7.76 6.21
CA ALA A 84 -3.17 8.99 5.96
C ALA A 84 -2.70 9.62 4.64
N CYS A 85 -3.63 9.89 3.73
CA CYS A 85 -3.35 10.66 2.52
C CYS A 85 -2.69 12.01 2.89
N PRO A 86 -1.52 12.35 2.32
CA PRO A 86 -0.78 13.52 2.74
C PRO A 86 -1.53 14.83 2.44
N ILE A 87 -2.39 14.83 1.42
CA ILE A 87 -3.14 16.01 0.97
C ILE A 87 -4.43 16.19 1.78
N HIS A 88 -5.23 15.12 1.90
CA HIS A 88 -6.63 15.22 2.37
C HIS A 88 -6.90 14.55 3.71
N LYS A 89 -5.88 13.92 4.32
CA LYS A 89 -5.93 13.28 5.63
C LYS A 89 -6.94 12.13 5.78
N LYS A 90 -7.58 11.69 4.68
CA LYS A 90 -8.34 10.44 4.64
C LYS A 90 -7.40 9.29 4.97
N THR A 91 -7.82 8.47 5.93
CA THR A 91 -7.01 7.37 6.48
C THR A 91 -7.52 6.04 5.96
N PHE A 92 -6.61 5.18 5.54
CA PHE A 92 -6.92 3.85 5.04
C PHE A 92 -6.15 2.81 5.84
N SER A 93 -6.80 1.69 6.15
CA SER A 93 -6.18 0.51 6.73
C SER A 93 -5.14 -0.06 5.76
N LEU A 94 -3.91 -0.28 6.25
CA LEU A 94 -2.86 -0.97 5.49
C LEU A 94 -3.07 -2.49 5.44
N LYS A 95 -3.98 -3.01 6.29
CA LYS A 95 -4.27 -4.45 6.39
C LYS A 95 -5.29 -4.93 5.36
N ASP A 96 -6.35 -4.15 5.14
CA ASP A 96 -7.49 -4.54 4.30
C ASP A 96 -7.99 -3.42 3.38
N GLY A 97 -7.38 -2.24 3.42
CA GLY A 97 -7.69 -1.13 2.54
C GLY A 97 -8.96 -0.35 2.89
N SER A 98 -9.65 -0.70 3.99
CA SER A 98 -10.83 0.01 4.46
C SER A 98 -10.53 1.47 4.79
N ASN A 99 -11.43 2.39 4.44
CA ASN A 99 -11.34 3.78 4.86
C ASN A 99 -11.86 3.93 6.30
N LEU A 100 -11.05 4.55 7.15
CA LEU A 100 -11.32 4.74 8.57
C LEU A 100 -11.91 6.13 8.87
N SER A 101 -12.16 6.94 7.84
CA SER A 101 -12.69 8.31 7.94
C SER A 101 -14.20 8.42 7.63
N GLY A 102 -14.92 7.30 7.49
CA GLY A 102 -16.38 7.27 7.39
C GLY A 102 -17.00 7.30 5.99
N ASP A 103 -16.20 7.34 4.92
CA ASP A 103 -16.71 7.24 3.53
C ASP A 103 -16.48 5.83 2.96
N ASP A 104 -17.30 5.40 2.00
CA ASP A 104 -17.22 4.07 1.36
C ASP A 104 -16.10 3.94 0.29
N LEU A 105 -15.02 4.71 0.46
CA LEU A 105 -13.83 4.56 -0.38
C LEU A 105 -12.96 3.44 0.18
N LYS A 106 -12.28 2.70 -0.70
CA LYS A 106 -11.29 1.69 -0.31
C LYS A 106 -10.06 1.78 -1.21
N ILE A 107 -8.95 1.26 -0.72
CA ILE A 107 -7.72 1.08 -1.48
C ILE A 107 -7.41 -0.40 -1.64
N ALA A 108 -6.85 -0.78 -2.78
CA ALA A 108 -6.34 -2.13 -2.95
C ALA A 108 -5.08 -2.36 -2.10
N THR A 109 -4.97 -3.54 -1.51
CA THR A 109 -3.79 -3.98 -0.74
C THR A 109 -3.15 -5.21 -1.39
N TYR A 110 -1.83 -5.34 -1.25
CA TYR A 110 -1.05 -6.40 -1.85
C TYR A 110 -0.20 -7.11 -0.78
N PRO A 111 -0.06 -8.45 -0.82
CA PRO A 111 0.78 -9.17 0.12
C PRO A 111 2.24 -8.75 -0.05
N VAL A 112 2.93 -8.57 1.07
CA VAL A 112 4.37 -8.29 1.09
C VAL A 112 5.08 -9.38 1.88
N LYS A 113 6.24 -9.81 1.39
CA LYS A 113 7.17 -10.64 2.17
C LYS A 113 8.60 -10.15 1.97
N ILE A 114 9.41 -10.32 3.01
CA ILE A 114 10.85 -10.05 2.96
C ILE A 114 11.56 -11.39 2.86
N VAL A 115 12.47 -11.51 1.90
CA VAL A 115 13.36 -12.67 1.77
C VAL A 115 14.78 -12.14 1.76
N GLU A 116 15.55 -12.45 2.80
CA GLU A 116 16.85 -11.83 3.06
C GLU A 116 16.71 -10.30 3.18
N ASP A 117 17.18 -9.54 2.19
CA ASP A 117 17.05 -8.08 2.11
C ASP A 117 16.09 -7.63 1.00
N GLU A 118 15.43 -8.54 0.30
CA GLU A 118 14.58 -8.25 -0.86
C GLU A 118 13.11 -8.09 -0.45
N VAL A 119 12.48 -6.99 -0.89
CA VAL A 119 11.07 -6.69 -0.67
C VAL A 119 10.25 -7.23 -1.83
N LEU A 120 9.43 -8.24 -1.57
CA LEU A 120 8.60 -8.90 -2.60
C LEU A 120 7.13 -8.53 -2.43
N ILE A 121 6.48 -8.13 -3.52
CA ILE A 121 5.05 -7.80 -3.58
C ILE A 121 4.32 -8.87 -4.39
N GLY A 122 3.21 -9.37 -3.84
CA GLY A 122 2.37 -10.39 -4.46
C GLY A 122 1.28 -9.79 -5.37
N PHE A 123 1.21 -10.27 -6.62
CA PHE A 123 0.18 -9.91 -7.59
C PHE A 123 -0.57 -11.14 -8.11
N MET A 124 -1.81 -10.92 -8.58
CA MET A 124 -2.70 -11.92 -9.21
C MET A 124 -2.58 -11.98 -10.73
N ASP A 125 -1.86 -11.01 -11.30
CA ASP A 125 -1.89 -10.59 -12.69
C ASP A 125 -1.34 -11.61 -13.71
#